data_AF-A0A6B1BFL9-F1
#
_entry.id   AF-A0A6B1BFL9-F1
#
_cell.length_a   1.000
_cell.length_b   1.000
_cell.length_c   1.000
_cell.angle_alpha   90.00
_cell.angle_beta   90.00
_cell.angle_gamma   90.00
#
_symmetry.space_group_name_H-M   'P 1'
#
loop_
_entity.id
_entity.type
_entity.pdbx_description
1 polymer ?
#
loop_
_entity_poly.entity_id
_entity_poly.type
_entity_poly.pdbx_seq_one_letter_code
_entity_poly.pdbx_strand_id
1 'polypeptide(L)'
;MKCYILLMVLLLVPFVSMSYADLELYTNSKVYTTGQPLFVFGQTSPHDSVVIRVLGPDDAIIRFDQITAEPDGSYQYIVLTWPEATVTFPYGTYTIEAISTQQSDESSLINVRFAESSELVETPVERSIQMLIFAPDMAAVGDTLRVFVQTTSDGLLVGNNPDSLLGTTHVHLPDDTVHDISDSFEALHRGLFYADYTPHQEGTYVFHAVAFSQGTISHGSAATTVLKQDIGDISDQIIHLNTILAETSTELEQLKAEVSEFKGTLEQASDRIDTSVTSVSESVSNIEEASSQLNSIFFPVVALIGVIVALQIATLARSR
;
A
#
# COMPACT_ATOMS: atom_id res chain seq x y z
N MET A 1 -83.41 12.40 -45.64
CA MET A 1 -82.11 11.84 -46.06
C MET A 1 -81.40 12.88 -46.93
N LYS A 2 -80.10 13.10 -46.71
CA LYS A 2 -79.17 13.92 -47.52
C LYS A 2 -79.13 15.44 -47.27
N CYS A 3 -78.61 15.86 -46.12
CA CYS A 3 -77.85 17.13 -46.03
C CYS A 3 -76.98 17.19 -44.75
N TYR A 4 -76.18 16.15 -44.47
CA TYR A 4 -75.19 16.16 -43.37
C TYR A 4 -73.91 15.41 -43.76
N ILE A 5 -73.58 15.32 -45.06
CA ILE A 5 -72.38 14.60 -45.55
C ILE A 5 -71.43 15.55 -46.30
N LEU A 6 -71.67 16.86 -46.30
CA LEU A 6 -70.81 17.85 -46.98
C LEU A 6 -69.98 18.73 -46.02
N LEU A 7 -69.87 18.36 -44.74
CA LEU A 7 -69.00 19.04 -43.76
C LEU A 7 -68.08 18.05 -43.02
N MET A 8 -67.79 16.90 -43.64
CA MET A 8 -66.85 15.90 -43.13
C MET A 8 -65.91 15.46 -44.27
N VAL A 9 -65.42 16.41 -45.06
CA VAL A 9 -64.34 16.20 -46.05
C VAL A 9 -63.29 17.30 -45.89
N LEU A 10 -63.02 17.68 -44.64
CA LEU A 10 -61.99 18.64 -44.27
C LEU A 10 -61.24 18.14 -43.02
N LEU A 11 -60.68 16.93 -43.08
CA LEU A 11 -59.66 16.44 -42.13
C LEU A 11 -59.13 15.08 -42.60
N LEU A 12 -58.52 15.08 -43.78
CA LEU A 12 -57.63 14.02 -44.24
C LEU A 12 -56.40 14.70 -44.83
N VAL A 13 -55.71 15.46 -43.98
CA VAL A 13 -54.29 15.70 -44.19
C VAL A 13 -53.63 14.35 -43.88
N PRO A 14 -52.89 13.73 -44.80
CA PRO A 14 -52.07 12.60 -44.41
C PRO A 14 -51.15 13.10 -43.28
N PHE A 15 -51.22 12.45 -42.13
CA PHE A 15 -50.09 12.49 -41.20
C PHE A 15 -48.91 11.95 -42.00
N VAL A 16 -48.12 12.85 -42.58
CA VAL A 16 -46.79 12.50 -43.06
C VAL A 16 -46.06 12.11 -41.79
N SER A 17 -45.89 10.81 -41.59
CA SER A 17 -44.88 10.31 -40.67
C SER A 17 -43.58 10.99 -41.09
N MET A 18 -43.06 11.94 -40.32
CA MET A 18 -41.68 12.36 -40.49
C MET A 18 -40.84 11.13 -40.16
N SER A 19 -40.48 10.37 -41.19
CA SER A 19 -39.39 9.42 -41.09
C SER A 19 -38.14 10.29 -41.03
N TYR A 20 -37.56 10.40 -39.84
CA TYR A 20 -36.22 10.94 -39.71
C TYR A 20 -35.26 9.97 -40.41
N ALA A 21 -34.26 10.50 -41.10
CA ALA A 21 -33.20 9.69 -41.68
C ALA A 21 -32.21 9.32 -40.57
N ASP A 22 -31.79 8.05 -40.53
CA ASP A 22 -30.73 7.60 -39.63
C ASP A 22 -29.44 8.40 -39.89
N LEU A 23 -28.71 8.72 -38.82
CA LEU A 23 -27.47 9.46 -38.87
C LEU A 23 -26.32 8.58 -39.41
N GLU A 24 -25.96 8.79 -40.66
CA GLU A 24 -24.82 8.14 -41.28
C GLU A 24 -23.55 8.99 -41.13
N LEU A 25 -22.40 8.35 -40.87
CA LEU A 25 -21.09 9.00 -40.77
C LEU A 25 -20.03 8.21 -41.55
N TYR A 26 -19.34 8.89 -42.46
CA TYR A 26 -18.23 8.37 -43.24
C TYR A 26 -17.05 9.34 -43.22
N THR A 27 -15.87 8.82 -43.56
CA THR A 27 -14.64 9.61 -43.74
C THR A 27 -13.91 9.23 -45.02
N ASN A 28 -13.02 10.11 -45.49
CA ASN A 28 -12.28 9.89 -46.75
C ASN A 28 -11.17 8.83 -46.66
N SER A 29 -10.75 8.44 -45.46
CA SER A 29 -9.75 7.39 -45.22
C SER A 29 -9.92 6.76 -43.84
N LYS A 30 -9.40 5.56 -43.64
CA LYS A 30 -9.28 4.92 -42.32
C LYS A 30 -7.93 5.19 -41.64
N VAL A 31 -6.90 5.51 -42.42
CA VAL A 31 -5.54 5.79 -41.93
C VAL A 31 -5.07 7.12 -42.51
N TYR A 32 -4.54 7.98 -41.64
CA TYR A 32 -4.09 9.31 -41.99
C TYR A 32 -2.63 9.54 -41.59
N THR A 33 -1.95 10.37 -42.37
CA THR A 33 -0.60 10.89 -42.10
C THR A 33 -0.60 12.41 -42.02
N THR A 34 0.50 13.00 -41.55
CA THR A 34 0.67 14.45 -41.44
C THR A 34 0.29 15.17 -42.74
N GLY A 35 -0.48 16.26 -42.61
CA GLY A 35 -0.90 17.12 -43.71
C GLY A 35 -2.14 16.63 -44.46
N GLN A 36 -2.65 15.43 -44.17
CA GLN A 36 -3.87 14.95 -44.79
C GLN A 36 -5.11 15.60 -44.16
N PRO A 37 -6.13 15.97 -44.93
CA PRO A 37 -7.40 16.45 -44.40
C PRO A 37 -8.30 15.30 -43.95
N LEU A 38 -8.87 15.42 -42.75
CA LEU A 38 -9.99 14.61 -42.29
C LEU A 38 -11.29 15.22 -42.82
N PHE A 39 -11.83 14.61 -43.88
CA PHE A 39 -13.15 14.92 -44.39
C PHE A 39 -14.18 13.98 -43.74
N VAL A 40 -15.23 14.56 -43.18
CA VAL A 40 -16.42 13.82 -42.71
C VAL A 40 -17.59 14.14 -43.62
N PHE A 41 -18.42 13.13 -43.90
CA PHE A 41 -19.63 13.29 -44.70
C PHE A 41 -20.65 12.21 -44.36
N GLY A 42 -21.92 12.48 -44.64
CA GLY A 42 -23.00 11.54 -44.36
C GLY A 42 -24.38 12.09 -44.69
N GLN A 43 -25.38 11.42 -44.16
CA GLN A 43 -26.80 11.75 -44.28
C GLN A 43 -27.43 11.89 -42.89
N THR A 44 -28.38 12.80 -42.78
CA THR A 44 -29.22 12.99 -41.61
C THR A 44 -30.54 13.65 -42.02
N SER A 45 -31.33 14.11 -41.05
CA SER A 45 -32.57 14.81 -41.32
C SER A 45 -32.33 16.19 -41.96
N PRO A 46 -33.15 16.62 -42.94
CA PRO A 46 -32.99 17.92 -43.59
C PRO A 46 -32.92 19.09 -42.60
N HIS A 47 -31.95 19.99 -42.82
CA HIS A 47 -31.68 21.15 -41.94
C HIS A 47 -31.30 20.80 -40.49
N ASP A 48 -30.95 19.54 -40.20
CA ASP A 48 -30.48 19.16 -38.88
C ASP A 48 -29.13 19.78 -38.54
N SER A 49 -28.95 20.16 -37.28
CA SER A 49 -27.62 20.52 -36.81
C SER A 49 -26.91 19.26 -36.31
N VAL A 50 -25.79 18.94 -36.95
CA VAL A 50 -24.93 17.81 -36.61
C VAL A 50 -23.71 18.34 -35.86
N VAL A 51 -23.48 17.78 -34.67
CA VAL A 51 -22.27 18.04 -33.89
C VAL A 51 -21.23 16.98 -34.26
N ILE A 52 -20.05 17.43 -34.67
CA ILE A 52 -18.90 16.57 -34.97
C ILE A 52 -17.86 16.72 -33.86
N ARG A 53 -17.53 15.62 -33.20
CA ARG A 53 -16.46 15.55 -32.19
C ARG A 53 -15.34 14.67 -32.70
N VAL A 54 -14.11 15.12 -32.49
CA VAL A 54 -12.92 14.26 -32.61
C VAL A 54 -12.43 13.99 -31.21
N LEU A 55 -12.42 12.72 -30.84
CA LEU A 55 -11.83 12.24 -29.60
C LEU A 55 -10.43 11.72 -29.91
N GLY A 56 -9.46 12.18 -29.12
CA GLY A 56 -8.10 11.67 -29.13
C GLY A 56 -8.03 10.21 -28.66
N PRO A 57 -6.86 9.56 -28.78
CA PRO A 57 -6.68 8.20 -28.31
C PRO A 57 -6.80 8.07 -26.78
N ASP A 58 -6.83 9.17 -26.05
CA ASP A 58 -7.07 9.28 -24.60
C ASP A 58 -8.53 9.61 -24.26
N ASP A 59 -9.44 9.60 -25.24
CA ASP A 59 -10.84 10.03 -25.14
C ASP A 59 -11.04 11.53 -24.81
N ALA A 60 -9.99 12.36 -24.89
CA ALA A 60 -10.18 13.81 -24.82
C ALA A 60 -10.82 14.33 -26.11
N ILE A 61 -11.76 15.28 -25.99
CA ILE A 61 -12.26 16.01 -27.16
C ILE A 61 -11.17 16.98 -27.62
N ILE A 62 -10.62 16.76 -28.82
CA ILE A 62 -9.57 17.61 -29.41
C ILE A 62 -10.12 18.59 -30.45
N ARG A 63 -11.30 18.29 -31.01
CA ARG A 63 -12.06 19.15 -31.92
C ARG A 63 -13.55 18.98 -31.67
N PHE A 64 -14.26 20.07 -31.84
CA PHE A 64 -15.69 20.18 -31.71
C PHE A 64 -16.16 21.21 -32.75
N ASP A 65 -17.02 20.76 -33.66
CA ASP A 65 -17.61 21.59 -34.69
C ASP A 65 -19.12 21.30 -34.78
N GLN A 66 -19.89 22.28 -35.21
CA GLN A 66 -21.32 22.12 -35.48
C GLN A 66 -21.61 22.61 -36.88
N ILE A 67 -22.30 21.78 -37.65
CA ILE A 67 -22.68 22.06 -39.03
C ILE A 67 -24.18 21.84 -39.20
N THR A 68 -24.78 22.52 -40.18
CA THR A 68 -26.17 22.32 -40.54
C THR A 68 -26.24 21.53 -41.84
N ALA A 69 -27.01 20.45 -41.84
CA ALA A 69 -27.26 19.64 -43.01
C ALA A 69 -28.04 20.43 -44.07
N GLU A 70 -27.79 20.10 -45.33
CA GLU A 70 -28.46 20.71 -46.47
C GLU A 70 -29.95 20.31 -46.51
N PRO A 71 -30.78 20.97 -47.35
CA PRO A 71 -32.20 20.63 -47.49
C PRO A 71 -32.49 19.20 -47.95
N ASP A 72 -31.49 18.50 -48.51
CA ASP A 72 -31.57 17.10 -48.90
C ASP A 72 -31.11 16.13 -47.80
N GLY A 73 -30.68 16.64 -46.63
CA GLY A 73 -30.18 15.85 -45.50
C GLY A 73 -28.67 15.58 -45.54
N SER A 74 -27.99 15.94 -46.63
CA SER A 74 -26.55 15.70 -46.75
C SER A 74 -25.72 16.69 -45.94
N TYR A 75 -24.58 16.24 -45.45
CA TYR A 75 -23.59 17.11 -44.83
C TYR A 75 -22.17 16.68 -45.20
N GLN A 76 -21.26 17.66 -45.28
CA GLN A 76 -19.84 17.42 -45.49
C GLN A 76 -19.01 18.53 -44.85
N TYR A 77 -17.87 18.19 -44.27
CA TYR A 77 -17.00 19.16 -43.60
C TYR A 77 -15.55 18.67 -43.51
N ILE A 78 -14.60 19.61 -43.54
CA ILE A 78 -13.19 19.33 -43.21
C ILE A 78 -13.03 19.64 -41.72
N VAL A 79 -12.87 18.59 -40.91
CA VAL A 79 -12.78 18.74 -39.45
C VAL A 79 -11.42 19.27 -39.04
N LEU A 80 -10.35 18.71 -39.63
CA LEU A 80 -8.98 19.14 -39.39
C LEU A 80 -8.06 18.71 -40.53
N THR A 81 -6.88 19.31 -40.56
CA THR A 81 -5.72 18.77 -41.26
C THR A 81 -4.79 18.17 -40.22
N TRP A 82 -4.43 16.89 -40.38
CA TRP A 82 -3.61 16.16 -39.42
C TRP A 82 -2.27 16.89 -39.20
N PRO A 83 -1.98 17.34 -37.96
CA PRO A 83 -0.76 18.08 -37.67
C PRO A 83 0.45 17.13 -37.60
N GLU A 84 1.65 17.68 -37.38
CA GLU A 84 2.77 16.86 -36.92
C GLU A 84 2.44 16.26 -35.55
N ALA A 85 2.84 15.00 -35.34
CA ALA A 85 2.59 14.33 -34.07
C ALA A 85 3.36 15.01 -32.92
N THR A 86 2.66 15.24 -31.81
CA THR A 86 3.22 15.85 -30.58
C THR A 86 2.74 15.09 -29.35
N VAL A 87 3.29 15.41 -28.18
CA VAL A 87 2.83 14.83 -26.90
C VAL A 87 1.36 15.12 -26.60
N THR A 88 0.80 16.22 -27.11
CA THR A 88 -0.63 16.59 -26.97
C THR A 88 -1.49 16.18 -28.17
N PHE A 89 -0.86 15.69 -29.25
CA PHE A 89 -1.53 15.21 -30.45
C PHE A 89 -0.73 14.03 -31.03
N PRO A 90 -0.73 12.87 -30.35
CA PRO A 90 0.15 11.75 -30.68
C PRO A 90 -0.42 10.88 -31.80
N TYR A 91 0.41 10.01 -32.38
CA TYR A 91 -0.11 8.91 -33.21
C TYR A 91 -0.99 7.98 -32.38
N GLY A 92 -1.98 7.35 -33.03
CA GLY A 92 -2.92 6.45 -32.38
C GLY A 92 -4.28 6.42 -33.06
N THR A 93 -5.23 5.77 -32.40
CA THR A 93 -6.62 5.65 -32.85
C THR A 93 -7.46 6.79 -32.31
N TYR A 94 -8.06 7.54 -33.22
CA TYR A 94 -8.97 8.65 -32.93
C TYR A 94 -10.39 8.21 -33.23
N THR A 95 -11.34 8.64 -32.42
CA THR A 95 -12.76 8.35 -32.62
C THR A 95 -13.44 9.62 -33.14
N ILE A 96 -14.09 9.50 -34.30
CA ILE A 96 -14.92 10.56 -34.85
C ILE A 96 -16.36 10.22 -34.52
N GLU A 97 -17.07 11.17 -33.93
CA GLU A 97 -18.44 11.00 -33.50
C GLU A 97 -19.31 12.11 -34.07
N ALA A 98 -20.41 11.72 -34.71
CA ALA A 98 -21.47 12.60 -35.17
C ALA A 98 -22.69 12.43 -34.28
N ILE A 99 -23.31 13.55 -33.87
CA ILE A 99 -24.51 13.56 -33.02
C ILE A 99 -25.55 14.48 -33.65
N SER A 100 -26.77 13.96 -33.82
CA SER A 100 -27.93 14.77 -34.25
C SER A 100 -28.45 15.60 -33.08
N THR A 101 -28.77 16.87 -33.32
CA THR A 101 -29.39 17.73 -32.28
C THR A 101 -30.91 17.65 -32.26
N GLN A 102 -31.54 17.20 -33.35
CA GLN A 102 -32.98 16.94 -33.41
C GLN A 102 -33.38 15.56 -32.91
N GLN A 103 -32.46 14.58 -32.98
CA GLN A 103 -32.66 13.22 -32.51
C GLN A 103 -31.77 12.99 -31.29
N SER A 104 -32.29 13.27 -30.10
CA SER A 104 -31.52 13.41 -28.85
C SER A 104 -30.70 12.20 -28.40
N ASP A 105 -30.85 11.05 -29.05
CA ASP A 105 -30.18 9.79 -28.69
C ASP A 105 -29.43 9.12 -29.87
N GLU A 106 -29.32 9.79 -31.02
CA GLU A 106 -28.65 9.21 -32.20
C GLU A 106 -27.22 9.72 -32.37
N SER A 107 -26.25 8.83 -32.14
CA SER A 107 -24.82 9.07 -32.38
C SER A 107 -24.23 8.00 -33.28
N SER A 108 -23.41 8.41 -34.25
CA SER A 108 -22.66 7.52 -35.13
C SER A 108 -21.17 7.70 -34.90
N LEU A 109 -20.43 6.60 -34.74
CA LEU A 109 -19.00 6.61 -34.41
C LEU A 109 -18.17 5.85 -35.45
N ILE A 110 -17.00 6.40 -35.78
CA ILE A 110 -16.00 5.74 -36.63
C ILE A 110 -14.59 5.93 -36.05
N ASN A 111 -13.83 4.84 -35.99
CA ASN A 111 -12.43 4.88 -35.59
C ASN A 111 -11.52 5.08 -36.81
N VAL A 112 -10.56 6.00 -36.69
CA VAL A 112 -9.53 6.29 -37.69
C VAL A 112 -8.16 6.26 -37.03
N ARG A 113 -7.12 5.91 -37.78
CA ARG A 113 -5.75 5.85 -37.28
C ARG A 113 -4.91 7.00 -37.79
N PHE A 114 -4.24 7.73 -36.91
CA PHE A 114 -3.18 8.66 -37.26
C PHE A 114 -1.82 7.99 -37.06
N ALA A 115 -1.02 7.91 -38.12
CA ALA A 115 0.24 7.19 -38.13
C ALA A 115 1.32 7.93 -38.93
N GLU A 116 2.57 7.53 -38.73
CA GLU A 116 3.73 8.09 -39.46
C GLU A 116 3.69 7.80 -40.96
N SER A 117 3.10 6.67 -41.36
CA SER A 117 2.98 6.23 -42.75
C SER A 117 1.59 5.69 -43.07
N SER A 118 1.13 5.91 -44.30
CA SER A 118 -0.15 5.42 -44.81
C SER A 118 0.03 4.01 -45.39
N GLU A 119 0.32 3.03 -44.56
CA GLU A 119 0.19 1.63 -44.99
C GLU A 119 -1.30 1.29 -45.11
N LEU A 120 -1.71 0.85 -46.31
CA LEU A 120 -3.08 0.42 -46.59
C LEU A 120 -3.36 -0.84 -45.79
N VAL A 121 -4.08 -0.68 -44.69
CA VAL A 121 -4.64 -1.78 -43.93
C VAL A 121 -6.10 -1.92 -44.39
N GLU A 122 -6.41 -2.99 -45.13
CA GLU A 122 -7.79 -3.28 -45.58
C GLU A 122 -8.71 -3.72 -44.41
N THR A 123 -8.15 -3.95 -43.22
CA THR A 123 -8.94 -4.29 -42.03
C THR A 123 -9.50 -3.03 -41.35
N PRO A 124 -10.65 -3.14 -40.65
CA PRO A 124 -11.11 -2.07 -39.77
C PRO A 124 -10.02 -1.66 -38.77
N VAL A 125 -9.92 -0.36 -38.49
CA VAL A 125 -9.09 0.13 -37.38
C VAL A 125 -9.81 -0.20 -36.09
N GLU A 126 -9.34 -1.23 -35.39
CA GLU A 126 -9.85 -1.61 -34.07
C GLU A 126 -8.98 -0.98 -32.99
N ARG A 127 -9.64 -0.31 -32.03
CA ARG A 127 -8.99 0.26 -30.87
C ARG A 127 -8.73 -0.85 -29.86
N SER A 128 -7.47 -1.25 -29.68
CA SER A 128 -7.09 -2.26 -28.69
C SER A 128 -6.79 -1.61 -27.35
N ILE A 129 -7.37 -2.14 -26.27
CA ILE A 129 -7.02 -1.76 -24.90
C ILE A 129 -6.00 -2.77 -24.32
N GLN A 130 -4.98 -2.23 -23.68
CA GLN A 130 -3.95 -2.96 -22.95
C GLN A 130 -4.10 -2.62 -21.47
N MET A 131 -3.80 -3.59 -20.62
CA MET A 131 -3.88 -3.42 -19.17
C MET A 131 -2.60 -3.93 -18.51
N LEU A 132 -2.15 -3.20 -17.50
CA LEU A 132 -1.17 -3.65 -16.53
C LEU A 132 -1.76 -3.54 -15.14
N ILE A 133 -1.44 -4.49 -14.28
CA ILE A 133 -1.81 -4.48 -12.87
C ILE A 133 -0.53 -4.60 -12.04
N PHE A 134 -0.45 -3.82 -10.97
CA PHE A 134 0.66 -3.79 -10.05
C PHE A 134 0.12 -3.99 -8.64
N ALA A 135 0.68 -4.95 -7.92
CA ALA A 135 0.45 -5.15 -6.50
C ALA A 135 1.81 -5.37 -5.83
N PRO A 136 1.96 -5.06 -4.52
CA PRO A 136 3.15 -5.45 -3.78
C PRO A 136 3.37 -6.97 -3.85
N ASP A 137 4.61 -7.43 -4.00
CA ASP A 137 4.89 -8.87 -4.05
C ASP A 137 4.62 -9.57 -2.69
N MET A 138 4.75 -8.81 -1.59
CA MET A 138 4.52 -9.25 -0.22
C MET A 138 3.69 -8.25 0.58
N ALA A 139 2.89 -8.74 1.52
CA ALA A 139 2.14 -7.95 2.50
C ALA A 139 1.96 -8.74 3.81
N ALA A 140 1.47 -8.09 4.86
CA ALA A 140 1.08 -8.76 6.10
C ALA A 140 -0.43 -8.86 6.26
N VAL A 141 -0.87 -9.87 7.02
CA VAL A 141 -2.27 -9.99 7.45
C VAL A 141 -2.66 -8.76 8.28
N GLY A 142 -3.76 -8.10 7.89
CA GLY A 142 -4.27 -6.90 8.54
C GLY A 142 -3.72 -5.58 8.00
N ASP A 143 -2.66 -5.62 7.20
CA ASP A 143 -2.09 -4.42 6.58
C ASP A 143 -2.74 -4.12 5.23
N THR A 144 -3.19 -2.88 5.07
CA THR A 144 -3.77 -2.43 3.81
C THR A 144 -2.68 -2.30 2.74
N LEU A 145 -2.81 -3.07 1.66
CA LEU A 145 -2.00 -2.95 0.46
C LEU A 145 -2.78 -2.21 -0.64
N ARG A 146 -2.06 -1.50 -1.50
CA ARG A 146 -2.63 -0.79 -2.64
C ARG A 146 -2.31 -1.50 -3.95
N VAL A 147 -3.35 -1.82 -4.71
CA VAL A 147 -3.25 -2.39 -6.05
C VAL A 147 -3.49 -1.29 -7.07
N PHE A 148 -2.66 -1.20 -8.10
CA PHE A 148 -2.82 -0.25 -9.20
C PHE A 148 -3.19 -0.96 -10.49
N VAL A 149 -4.07 -0.37 -11.27
CA VAL A 149 -4.41 -0.82 -12.61
C VAL A 149 -4.17 0.33 -13.58
N GLN A 150 -3.37 0.07 -14.61
CA GLN A 150 -3.11 1.00 -15.70
C GLN A 150 -3.76 0.46 -16.98
N THR A 151 -4.51 1.32 -17.68
CA THR A 151 -5.11 0.99 -18.97
C THR A 151 -4.59 1.92 -20.06
N THR A 152 -4.13 1.33 -21.16
CA THR A 152 -3.60 2.07 -22.30
C THR A 152 -4.24 1.64 -23.61
N SER A 153 -4.24 2.53 -24.60
CA SER A 153 -4.55 2.24 -26.00
C SER A 153 -3.56 2.98 -26.86
N ASP A 154 -2.92 2.30 -27.80
CA ASP A 154 -1.83 2.86 -28.62
C ASP A 154 -0.71 3.54 -27.79
N GLY A 155 -0.45 3.02 -26.58
CA GLY A 155 0.55 3.55 -25.65
C GLY A 155 0.10 4.76 -24.82
N LEU A 156 -1.14 5.23 -24.97
CA LEU A 156 -1.70 6.38 -24.24
C LEU A 156 -2.65 5.91 -23.15
N LEU A 157 -2.70 6.62 -22.02
CA LEU A 157 -3.60 6.28 -20.91
C LEU A 157 -5.06 6.54 -21.29
N VAL A 158 -5.92 5.54 -21.11
CA VAL A 158 -7.34 5.58 -21.52
C VAL A 158 -8.27 5.18 -20.40
N GLY A 159 -9.50 5.69 -20.43
CA GLY A 159 -10.53 5.39 -19.44
C GLY A 159 -10.57 6.40 -18.30
N ASN A 160 -11.78 6.88 -18.02
CA ASN A 160 -12.03 7.90 -16.98
C ASN A 160 -12.79 7.36 -15.76
N ASN A 161 -13.71 6.41 -15.98
CA ASN A 161 -14.55 5.86 -14.92
C ASN A 161 -14.21 4.36 -14.69
N PRO A 162 -13.61 4.00 -13.53
CA PRO A 162 -13.28 2.62 -13.21
C PRO A 162 -14.51 1.70 -13.18
N ASP A 163 -15.67 2.15 -12.71
CA ASP A 163 -16.88 1.30 -12.59
C ASP A 163 -17.30 0.70 -13.94
N SER A 164 -17.25 1.53 -14.99
CA SER A 164 -17.58 1.11 -16.36
C SER A 164 -16.48 0.31 -17.04
N LEU A 165 -15.23 0.51 -16.62
CA LEU A 165 -14.05 -0.03 -17.29
C LEU A 165 -13.60 -1.35 -16.67
N LEU A 166 -13.58 -1.43 -15.34
CA LEU A 166 -13.01 -2.50 -14.51
C LEU A 166 -14.08 -3.35 -13.81
N GLY A 167 -15.34 -3.26 -14.25
CA GLY A 167 -16.53 -3.82 -13.61
C GLY A 167 -16.59 -5.35 -13.42
N THR A 168 -15.53 -6.09 -13.74
CA THR A 168 -15.43 -7.55 -13.50
C THR A 168 -14.12 -7.94 -12.80
N THR A 169 -13.46 -6.98 -12.17
CA THR A 169 -12.21 -7.18 -11.43
C THR A 169 -12.46 -7.85 -10.09
N HIS A 170 -11.68 -8.88 -9.78
CA HIS A 170 -11.83 -9.69 -8.57
C HIS A 170 -10.47 -10.14 -8.03
N VAL A 171 -10.45 -10.66 -6.81
CA VAL A 171 -9.29 -11.28 -6.20
C VAL A 171 -9.58 -12.73 -5.86
N HIS A 172 -8.67 -13.63 -6.25
CA HIS A 172 -8.65 -15.00 -5.75
C HIS A 172 -7.94 -15.02 -4.40
N LEU A 173 -8.64 -15.52 -3.39
CA LEU A 173 -8.16 -15.69 -2.03
C LEU A 173 -7.34 -16.98 -1.89
N PRO A 174 -6.50 -17.10 -0.84
CA PRO A 174 -5.72 -18.31 -0.57
C PRO A 174 -6.53 -19.60 -0.36
N ASP A 175 -7.83 -19.48 -0.05
CA ASP A 175 -8.77 -20.58 0.16
C ASP A 175 -9.55 -20.96 -1.11
N ASP A 176 -9.06 -20.52 -2.28
CA ASP A 176 -9.68 -20.68 -3.60
C ASP A 176 -11.03 -19.95 -3.77
N THR A 177 -11.45 -19.13 -2.81
CA THR A 177 -12.64 -18.29 -2.97
C THR A 177 -12.34 -17.04 -3.80
N VAL A 178 -13.38 -16.43 -4.36
CA VAL A 178 -13.27 -15.21 -5.17
C VAL A 178 -14.02 -14.10 -4.49
N HIS A 179 -13.37 -12.94 -4.37
CA HIS A 179 -13.97 -11.73 -3.83
C HIS A 179 -13.99 -10.64 -4.91
N ASP A 180 -15.18 -10.11 -5.16
CA ASP A 180 -15.37 -9.01 -6.10
C ASP A 180 -14.80 -7.72 -5.51
N ILE A 181 -14.01 -7.00 -6.30
CA ILE A 181 -13.43 -5.70 -5.93
C ILE A 181 -13.64 -4.64 -7.02
N SER A 182 -14.56 -4.89 -7.95
CA SER A 182 -14.86 -3.99 -9.09
C SER A 182 -15.23 -2.58 -8.63
N ASP A 183 -16.07 -2.48 -7.59
CA ASP A 183 -16.52 -1.21 -6.99
C ASP A 183 -15.48 -0.57 -6.05
N SER A 184 -14.29 -1.16 -5.89
CA SER A 184 -13.25 -0.67 -4.97
C SER A 184 -12.21 0.24 -5.64
N PHE A 185 -12.29 0.44 -6.95
CA PHE A 185 -11.31 1.21 -7.70
C PHE A 185 -11.62 2.71 -7.71
N GLU A 186 -10.63 3.51 -7.35
CA GLU A 186 -10.63 4.96 -7.47
C GLU A 186 -9.71 5.42 -8.60
N ALA A 187 -10.06 6.51 -9.28
CA ALA A 187 -9.22 7.10 -10.31
C ALA A 187 -8.14 8.00 -9.68
N LEU A 188 -6.87 7.62 -9.82
CA LEU A 188 -5.73 8.48 -9.49
C LEU A 188 -5.46 9.48 -10.61
N HIS A 189 -5.54 8.99 -11.84
CA HIS A 189 -5.41 9.76 -13.08
C HIS A 189 -6.21 9.03 -14.17
N ARG A 190 -6.48 9.68 -15.30
CA ARG A 190 -6.99 8.99 -16.49
C ARG A 190 -6.10 7.78 -16.80
N GLY A 191 -6.74 6.62 -16.99
CA GLY A 191 -6.09 5.34 -17.26
C GLY A 191 -5.19 4.81 -16.16
N LEU A 192 -5.24 5.37 -14.94
CA LEU A 192 -4.52 4.88 -13.77
C LEU A 192 -5.44 4.89 -12.54
N PHE A 193 -5.77 3.69 -12.08
CA PHE A 193 -6.71 3.45 -10.99
C PHE A 193 -6.01 2.73 -9.84
N TYR A 194 -6.56 2.84 -8.63
CA TYR A 194 -6.09 2.05 -7.50
C TYR A 194 -7.24 1.52 -6.66
N ALA A 195 -7.01 0.40 -5.98
CA ALA A 195 -7.89 -0.13 -4.96
C ALA A 195 -7.06 -0.49 -3.73
N ASP A 196 -7.56 -0.14 -2.55
CA ASP A 196 -6.97 -0.53 -1.28
C ASP A 196 -7.60 -1.86 -0.84
N TYR A 197 -6.77 -2.84 -0.49
CA TYR A 197 -7.18 -4.18 -0.10
C TYR A 197 -6.51 -4.57 1.21
N THR A 198 -7.28 -5.12 2.16
CA THR A 198 -6.73 -5.59 3.44
C THR A 198 -6.90 -7.11 3.52
N PRO A 199 -5.81 -7.90 3.48
CA PRO A 199 -5.89 -9.34 3.56
C PRO A 199 -6.09 -9.80 5.01
N HIS A 200 -6.91 -10.84 5.19
CA HIS A 200 -7.31 -11.33 6.53
C HIS A 200 -6.75 -12.72 6.86
N GLN A 201 -6.06 -13.35 5.91
CA GLN A 201 -5.43 -14.66 6.06
C GLN A 201 -4.12 -14.75 5.29
N GLU A 202 -3.23 -15.62 5.74
CA GLU A 202 -1.95 -15.90 5.09
C GLU A 202 -2.15 -16.65 3.76
N GLY A 203 -1.23 -16.45 2.82
CA GLY A 203 -1.20 -17.15 1.54
C GLY A 203 -1.15 -16.21 0.34
N THR A 204 -1.31 -16.77 -0.87
CA THR A 204 -1.22 -16.01 -2.12
C THR A 204 -2.59 -15.46 -2.52
N TYR A 205 -2.66 -14.15 -2.73
CA TYR A 205 -3.82 -13.47 -3.30
C TYR A 205 -3.50 -13.16 -4.76
N VAL A 206 -4.40 -13.51 -5.68
CA VAL A 206 -4.24 -13.19 -7.11
C VAL A 206 -5.27 -12.17 -7.51
N PHE A 207 -4.84 -10.93 -7.72
CA PHE A 207 -5.66 -9.86 -8.25
C PHE A 207 -5.81 -10.07 -9.75
N HIS A 208 -7.04 -10.20 -10.23
CA HIS A 208 -7.36 -10.33 -11.64
C HIS A 208 -8.25 -9.17 -12.07
N ALA A 209 -7.65 -8.23 -12.79
CA ALA A 209 -8.36 -7.12 -13.40
C ALA A 209 -8.78 -7.46 -14.83
N VAL A 210 -9.94 -6.92 -15.22
CA VAL A 210 -10.52 -7.06 -16.56
C VAL A 210 -11.01 -5.69 -17.01
N ALA A 211 -10.45 -5.18 -18.10
CA ALA A 211 -10.78 -3.88 -18.65
C ALA A 211 -11.62 -4.07 -19.92
N PHE A 212 -12.79 -3.44 -19.98
CA PHE A 212 -13.65 -3.43 -21.16
C PHE A 212 -13.80 -2.01 -21.71
N SER A 213 -13.45 -1.81 -22.99
CA SER A 213 -13.63 -0.53 -23.66
C SER A 213 -13.99 -0.72 -25.12
N GLN A 214 -15.09 -0.10 -25.56
CA GLN A 214 -15.56 -0.06 -26.95
C GLN A 214 -15.60 -1.45 -27.63
N GLY A 215 -16.04 -2.49 -26.91
CA GLY A 215 -16.13 -3.85 -27.46
C GLY A 215 -14.85 -4.69 -27.34
N THR A 216 -13.76 -4.10 -26.84
CA THR A 216 -12.50 -4.81 -26.60
C THR A 216 -12.30 -5.14 -25.12
N ILE A 217 -11.65 -6.26 -24.84
CA ILE A 217 -11.36 -6.74 -23.49
C ILE A 217 -9.85 -6.89 -23.34
N SER A 218 -9.32 -6.49 -22.18
CA SER A 218 -7.96 -6.77 -21.75
C SER A 218 -7.96 -7.37 -20.36
N HIS A 219 -7.02 -8.28 -20.09
CA HIS A 219 -6.87 -8.95 -18.80
C HIS A 219 -5.49 -8.68 -18.23
N GLY A 220 -5.39 -8.58 -16.91
CA GLY A 220 -4.13 -8.49 -16.20
C GLY A 220 -4.22 -9.15 -14.83
N SER A 221 -3.14 -9.79 -14.41
CA SER A 221 -3.06 -10.43 -13.11
C SER A 221 -1.77 -10.06 -12.36
N ALA A 222 -1.90 -9.83 -11.06
CA ALA A 222 -0.77 -9.67 -10.14
C ALA A 222 -1.01 -10.55 -8.91
N ALA A 223 0.06 -11.06 -8.31
CA ALA A 223 -0.03 -11.90 -7.13
C ALA A 223 0.73 -11.26 -5.97
N THR A 224 0.12 -11.30 -4.79
CA THR A 224 0.74 -10.86 -3.53
C THR A 224 0.77 -12.03 -2.57
N THR A 225 1.93 -12.30 -1.98
CA THR A 225 2.06 -13.29 -0.90
C THR A 225 1.88 -12.61 0.44
N VAL A 226 0.82 -12.96 1.15
CA VAL A 226 0.51 -12.43 2.47
C VAL A 226 1.08 -13.34 3.54
N LEU A 227 1.88 -12.75 4.42
CA LEU A 227 2.49 -13.42 5.56
C LEU A 227 1.88 -12.91 6.86
N LYS A 228 2.16 -13.58 7.97
CA LYS A 228 1.71 -13.12 9.29
C LYS A 228 2.28 -11.75 9.68
N GLN A 229 3.49 -11.44 9.22
CA GLN A 229 4.22 -10.19 9.50
C GLN A 229 5.02 -9.81 8.27
N ASP A 230 5.17 -8.51 8.03
CA ASP A 230 5.98 -8.00 6.94
C ASP A 230 7.43 -7.70 7.39
N ILE A 231 8.23 -7.19 6.46
CA ILE A 231 9.63 -6.85 6.71
C ILE A 231 9.77 -5.65 7.66
N GLY A 232 8.80 -4.73 7.64
CA GLY A 232 8.77 -3.56 8.52
C GLY A 232 8.61 -4.00 9.97
N ASP A 233 7.59 -4.82 10.24
CA ASP A 233 7.33 -5.41 11.55
C ASP A 233 8.52 -6.19 12.10
N ILE A 234 9.15 -7.02 11.26
CA ILE A 234 10.34 -7.78 11.64
C ILE A 234 11.50 -6.83 11.97
N SER A 235 11.69 -5.76 11.20
CA SER A 235 12.74 -4.77 11.47
C SER A 235 12.53 -4.07 12.80
N ASP A 236 11.29 -3.68 13.12
CA ASP A 236 10.96 -3.03 14.38
C ASP A 236 11.20 -3.95 15.57
N GLN A 237 10.86 -5.23 15.44
CA GLN A 237 11.19 -6.25 16.44
C GLN A 237 12.70 -6.40 16.64
N ILE A 238 13.50 -6.38 15.56
CA ILE A 238 14.96 -6.45 15.65
C ILE A 238 15.54 -5.21 16.36
N ILE A 239 15.03 -4.01 16.07
CA ILE A 239 15.45 -2.78 16.75
C ILE A 239 15.14 -2.84 18.25
N HIS A 240 13.95 -3.33 18.60
CA HIS A 240 13.56 -3.50 20.00
C HIS A 240 14.44 -4.54 20.71
N LEU A 241 14.73 -5.68 20.08
CA LEU A 241 15.66 -6.68 20.60
C LEU A 241 17.07 -6.13 20.82
N ASN A 242 17.58 -5.32 19.89
CA ASN A 242 18.88 -4.66 20.05
C ASN A 242 18.90 -3.71 21.25
N THR A 243 17.79 -3.02 21.51
CA THR A 243 17.64 -2.14 22.68
C THR A 243 17.70 -2.95 23.97
N ILE A 244 16.91 -4.03 24.08
CA ILE A 244 16.93 -4.92 25.25
C ILE A 244 18.31 -5.53 25.47
N LEU A 245 19.01 -5.93 24.40
CA LEU A 245 20.37 -6.47 24.50
C LEU A 245 21.38 -5.42 25.02
N ALA A 246 21.26 -4.17 24.59
CA ALA A 246 22.11 -3.08 25.08
C ALA A 246 21.84 -2.78 26.57
N GLU A 247 20.57 -2.78 27.00
CA GLU A 247 20.17 -2.64 28.40
C GLU A 247 20.72 -3.80 29.24
N THR A 248 20.52 -5.04 28.79
CA THR A 248 21.03 -6.24 29.47
C THR A 248 22.56 -6.21 29.59
N SER A 249 23.26 -5.75 28.54
CA SER A 249 24.72 -5.60 28.59
C SER A 249 25.16 -4.55 29.62
N THR A 250 24.39 -3.48 29.78
CA THR A 250 24.67 -2.43 30.77
C THR A 250 24.43 -2.95 32.19
N GLU A 251 23.32 -3.65 32.41
CA GLU A 251 23.02 -4.29 33.70
C GLU A 251 24.09 -5.33 34.08
N LEU A 252 24.62 -6.08 33.11
CA LEU A 252 25.69 -7.05 33.36
C LEU A 252 27.01 -6.39 33.80
N GLU A 253 27.40 -5.27 33.19
CA GLU A 253 28.59 -4.52 33.62
C GLU A 253 28.38 -3.89 35.01
N GLN A 254 27.17 -3.44 35.33
CA GLN A 254 26.84 -2.98 36.69
C GLN A 254 26.94 -4.13 37.70
N LEU A 255 26.33 -5.28 37.42
CA LEU A 255 26.39 -6.46 38.28
C LEU A 255 27.84 -6.90 38.53
N LYS A 256 28.67 -6.88 37.50
CA LYS A 256 30.11 -7.19 37.59
C LYS A 256 30.86 -6.21 38.49
N ALA A 257 30.54 -4.91 38.41
CA ALA A 257 31.10 -3.90 39.30
C ALA A 257 30.70 -4.15 40.76
N GLU A 258 29.41 -4.41 41.02
CA GLU A 258 28.88 -4.71 42.36
C GLU A 258 29.51 -5.99 42.94
N VAL A 259 29.69 -7.05 42.15
CA VAL A 259 30.38 -8.27 42.58
C VAL A 259 31.85 -7.99 42.94
N SER A 260 32.53 -7.13 42.18
CA SER A 260 33.91 -6.73 42.50
C SER A 260 33.98 -5.94 43.80
N GLU A 261 33.03 -5.04 44.05
CA GLU A 261 32.92 -4.29 45.30
C GLU A 261 32.62 -5.20 46.49
N PHE A 262 31.70 -6.15 46.31
CA PHE A 262 31.38 -7.15 47.32
C PHE A 262 32.59 -8.02 47.66
N LYS A 263 33.38 -8.43 46.65
CA LYS A 263 34.65 -9.12 46.86
C LYS A 263 35.63 -8.29 47.70
N GLY A 264 35.79 -7.01 47.39
CA GLY A 264 36.64 -6.11 48.18
C GLY A 264 36.16 -5.95 49.64
N THR A 265 34.84 -5.95 49.85
CA THR A 265 34.24 -5.95 51.19
C THR A 265 34.57 -7.22 51.96
N LEU A 266 34.51 -8.39 51.29
CA LEU A 266 34.85 -9.68 51.88
C LEU A 266 36.33 -9.77 52.24
N GLU A 267 37.23 -9.29 51.38
CA GLU A 267 38.67 -9.22 51.65
C GLU A 267 38.97 -8.36 52.88
N GLN A 268 38.39 -7.16 52.97
CA GLN A 268 38.54 -6.29 54.15
C GLN A 268 37.99 -6.92 55.43
N ALA A 269 36.86 -7.62 55.35
CA ALA A 269 36.30 -8.32 56.50
C ALA A 269 37.23 -9.46 56.95
N SER A 270 37.81 -10.20 56.01
CA SER A 270 38.79 -11.25 56.28
C SER A 270 40.04 -10.71 56.99
N ASP A 271 40.63 -9.62 56.50
CA ASP A 271 41.83 -9.00 57.10
C ASP A 271 41.57 -8.52 58.54
N ARG A 272 40.38 -7.96 58.79
CA ARG A 272 39.97 -7.55 60.15
C ARG A 272 39.80 -8.74 61.08
N ILE A 273 39.24 -9.85 60.60
CA ILE A 273 39.13 -11.10 61.38
C ILE A 273 40.52 -11.63 61.71
N ASP A 274 41.42 -11.68 60.72
CA ASP A 274 42.80 -12.16 60.92
C ASP A 274 43.53 -11.32 61.99
N THR A 275 43.49 -9.99 61.86
CA THR A 275 44.04 -9.07 62.86
C THR A 275 43.45 -9.29 64.25
N SER A 276 42.12 -9.48 64.33
CA SER A 276 41.43 -9.72 65.60
C SER A 276 41.85 -11.06 66.22
N VAL A 277 42.01 -12.10 65.40
CA VAL A 277 42.49 -13.42 65.85
C VAL A 277 43.92 -13.33 66.37
N THR A 278 44.82 -12.62 65.68
CA THR A 278 46.19 -12.37 66.17
C THR A 278 46.17 -11.65 67.52
N SER A 279 45.40 -10.57 67.65
CA SER A 279 45.32 -9.80 68.90
C SER A 279 44.73 -10.62 70.07
N VAL A 280 43.71 -11.44 69.81
CA VAL A 280 43.17 -12.38 70.81
C VAL A 280 44.22 -13.41 71.20
N SER A 281 44.97 -13.96 70.24
CA SER A 281 46.04 -14.93 70.53
C SER A 281 47.14 -14.33 71.41
N GLU A 282 47.57 -13.09 71.13
CA GLU A 282 48.54 -12.38 71.98
C GLU A 282 47.98 -12.15 73.39
N SER A 283 46.71 -11.75 73.49
CA SER A 283 46.04 -11.55 74.78
C SER A 283 45.96 -12.85 75.60
N VAL A 284 45.66 -13.97 74.94
CA VAL A 284 45.66 -15.30 75.58
C VAL A 284 47.06 -15.67 76.07
N SER A 285 48.10 -15.45 75.26
CA SER A 285 49.49 -15.70 75.66
C SER A 285 49.90 -14.87 76.88
N ASN A 286 49.54 -13.58 76.91
CA ASN A 286 49.79 -12.72 78.06
C ASN A 286 49.04 -13.21 79.33
N ILE A 287 47.81 -13.71 79.18
CA ILE A 287 47.05 -14.31 80.30
C ILE A 287 47.71 -15.61 80.77
N GLU A 288 48.18 -16.46 79.87
CA GLU A 288 48.91 -17.69 80.22
C GLU A 288 50.19 -17.35 81.01
N GLU A 289 50.95 -16.34 80.59
CA GLU A 289 52.13 -15.87 81.31
C GLU A 289 51.76 -15.32 82.70
N ALA A 290 50.78 -14.43 82.78
CA ALA A 290 50.32 -13.86 84.06
C ALA A 290 49.79 -14.94 85.02
N SER A 291 49.07 -15.94 84.49
CA SER A 291 48.60 -17.10 85.25
C SER A 291 49.78 -17.93 85.79
N SER A 292 50.81 -18.16 84.97
CA SER A 292 52.04 -18.84 85.39
C SER A 292 52.77 -18.08 86.51
N GLN A 293 52.90 -16.75 86.36
CA GLN A 293 53.50 -15.89 87.39
C GLN A 293 52.70 -15.91 88.70
N LEU A 294 51.36 -15.83 88.63
CA LEU A 294 50.48 -15.95 89.80
C LEU A 294 50.69 -17.30 90.50
N ASN A 295 50.75 -18.39 89.74
CA ASN A 295 50.99 -19.72 90.30
C ASN A 295 52.36 -19.85 90.97
N SER A 296 53.39 -19.20 90.39
CA SER A 296 54.75 -19.14 90.97
C SER A 296 54.76 -18.43 92.33
N ILE A 297 53.93 -17.40 92.52
CA ILE A 297 53.82 -16.65 93.78
C ILE A 297 52.91 -17.36 94.79
N PHE A 298 51.89 -18.09 94.30
CA PHE A 298 50.90 -18.75 95.14
C PHE A 298 51.54 -19.75 96.11
N PHE A 299 52.44 -20.62 95.63
CA PHE A 299 53.07 -21.64 96.48
C PHE A 299 53.91 -21.06 97.63
N PRO A 300 54.84 -20.11 97.40
CA PRO A 300 55.54 -19.43 98.49
C PRO A 300 54.62 -18.74 99.49
N VAL A 301 53.56 -18.06 99.03
CA VAL A 301 52.62 -17.35 99.91
C VAL A 301 51.85 -18.33 100.79
N VAL A 302 51.31 -19.41 100.21
CA VAL A 302 50.59 -20.45 100.97
C VAL A 302 51.54 -21.13 101.98
N ALA A 303 52.79 -21.41 101.59
CA ALA A 303 53.79 -21.96 102.50
C ALA A 303 54.09 -21.01 103.68
N LEU A 304 54.25 -19.71 103.42
CA LEU A 304 54.44 -18.69 104.46
C LEU A 304 53.24 -18.62 105.41
N ILE A 305 52.01 -18.64 104.89
CA ILE A 305 50.80 -18.69 105.72
C ILE A 305 50.81 -19.94 106.62
N GLY A 306 51.17 -21.11 106.06
CA GLY A 306 51.30 -22.35 106.82
C GLY A 306 52.33 -22.27 107.95
N VAL A 307 53.51 -21.67 107.69
CA VAL A 307 54.55 -21.43 108.70
C VAL A 307 54.04 -20.50 109.80
N ILE A 308 53.37 -19.40 109.44
CA ILE A 308 52.79 -18.44 110.41
C ILE A 308 51.78 -19.16 111.32
N VAL A 309 50.87 -19.95 110.75
CA VAL A 309 49.86 -20.71 111.51
C VAL A 309 50.52 -21.72 112.44
N ALA A 310 51.51 -22.47 111.96
CA ALA A 310 52.26 -23.42 112.79
C ALA A 310 52.96 -22.72 113.97
N LEU A 311 53.57 -21.56 113.72
CA LEU A 311 54.22 -20.75 114.74
C LEU A 311 53.22 -20.24 115.79
N GLN A 312 52.05 -19.74 115.35
CA GLN A 312 50.95 -19.31 116.21
C GLN A 312 50.48 -20.44 117.15
N ILE A 313 50.30 -21.65 116.61
CA ILE A 313 49.92 -22.84 117.39
C ILE A 313 51.00 -23.17 118.43
N ALA A 314 52.28 -23.18 118.05
CA ALA A 314 53.38 -23.46 118.96
C ALA A 314 53.48 -22.43 120.10
N THR A 315 53.30 -21.14 119.82
CA THR A 315 53.25 -20.10 120.87
C THR A 315 52.08 -20.28 121.82
N LEU A 316 50.89 -20.62 121.32
CA LEU A 316 49.71 -20.89 122.15
C LEU A 316 49.91 -22.12 123.04
N ALA A 317 50.48 -23.20 122.48
CA ALA A 317 50.78 -24.43 123.22
C ALA A 317 51.84 -24.23 124.33
N ARG A 318 52.80 -23.31 124.14
CA ARG A 318 53.83 -22.95 125.14
C ARG A 318 53.28 -22.07 126.28
N SER A 319 52.17 -21.36 126.04
CA SER A 319 51.55 -20.44 127.01
C SER A 319 50.55 -21.09 127.96
N ARG A 320 50.43 -22.42 127.92
CA ARG A 320 49.67 -23.26 128.87
C ARG A 320 50.63 -24.09 129.70
#